data_AF-A0A1A8HTL8-F1
#
_entry.id   AF-A0A1A8HTL8-F1
#
_cell.length_a   1.000
_cell.length_b   1.000
_cell.length_c   1.000
_cell.angle_alpha   90.00
_cell.angle_beta   90.00
_cell.angle_gamma   90.00
#
_symmetry.space_group_name_H-M   'P 1'
#
loop_
_entity.id
_entity.type
_entity.pdbx_description
1 polymer ?
#
loop_
_entity_poly.entity_id
_entity_poly.type
_entity_poly.pdbx_seq_one_letter_code
_entity_poly.pdbx_strand_id
1 'polypeptide(L)'
;GLLAKDDVVRIQDPNVWGRKAIVLQDAGPRSYDVKTEEGQVLRWNRRHLLKSKETFQEGQCEEAINADVPHVETLTDVHLDGHEKNTVDVSPEPALRRSQCTIKQPVRLSYA
;
A
#
# COMPACT_ATOMS: atom_id res chain seq x y z
N GLY A 1 -18.99 -2.74 -5.39
CA GLY A 1 -19.70 -1.67 -4.67
C GLY A 1 -18.72 -0.61 -4.25
N LEU A 2 -19.10 0.67 -4.36
CA LEU A 2 -18.32 1.80 -3.83
C LEU A 2 -18.19 1.66 -2.31
N LEU A 3 -17.08 2.13 -1.73
CA LEU A 3 -16.96 2.30 -0.29
C LEU A 3 -17.16 3.77 0.04
N ALA A 4 -17.92 4.05 1.09
CA ALA A 4 -18.09 5.41 1.60
C ALA A 4 -17.09 5.66 2.73
N LYS A 5 -16.90 6.94 3.07
CA LYS A 5 -16.23 7.30 4.32
C LYS A 5 -16.91 6.61 5.51
N ASP A 6 -16.12 6.26 6.52
CA ASP A 6 -16.53 5.59 7.74
C ASP A 6 -17.07 4.15 7.54
N ASP A 7 -17.01 3.59 6.32
CA ASP A 7 -17.29 2.18 6.11
C ASP A 7 -16.22 1.31 6.77
N VAL A 8 -16.66 0.34 7.58
CA VAL A 8 -15.80 -0.67 8.18
C VAL A 8 -15.47 -1.73 7.15
N VAL A 9 -14.18 -1.98 6.95
CA VAL A 9 -13.65 -2.92 5.97
C VAL A 9 -12.62 -3.85 6.59
N ARG A 10 -12.45 -5.02 5.97
CA ARG A 10 -11.31 -5.91 6.22
C ARG A 10 -10.33 -5.82 5.06
N ILE A 11 -9.04 -5.80 5.37
CA ILE A 11 -7.95 -5.78 4.41
C ILE A 11 -7.57 -7.22 4.07
N GLN A 12 -7.26 -7.46 2.79
CA GLN A 12 -6.78 -8.75 2.33
C GLN A 12 -5.30 -8.94 2.71
N ASP A 13 -5.05 -9.87 3.62
CA ASP A 13 -3.76 -10.50 3.85
C ASP A 13 -3.67 -11.75 2.93
N PRO A 14 -2.47 -12.35 2.71
CA PRO A 14 -2.16 -13.19 1.55
C PRO A 14 -3.26 -14.16 1.09
N ASN A 15 -4.03 -14.76 2.01
CA ASN A 15 -5.25 -15.51 1.68
C ASN A 15 -6.39 -15.33 2.70
N VAL A 16 -6.36 -14.29 3.54
CA VAL A 16 -7.31 -14.11 4.65
C VAL A 16 -7.72 -12.64 4.73
N TRP A 17 -8.98 -12.37 5.03
CA TRP A 17 -9.45 -11.04 5.40
C TRP A 17 -9.09 -10.79 6.87
N GLY A 18 -7.83 -10.43 7.13
CA GLY A 18 -7.24 -10.46 8.47
C GLY A 18 -7.43 -9.17 9.25
N ARG A 19 -7.00 -8.05 8.69
CA ARG A 19 -6.94 -6.77 9.41
C ARG A 19 -8.20 -5.93 9.25
N LYS A 20 -8.60 -5.25 10.32
CA LYS A 20 -9.76 -4.36 10.32
C LYS A 20 -9.34 -2.92 10.07
N ALA A 21 -10.14 -2.19 9.29
CA ALA A 21 -9.88 -0.79 9.01
C ALA A 21 -11.19 -0.02 8.76
N ILE A 22 -11.11 1.31 8.82
CA ILE A 22 -12.16 2.24 8.39
C ILE A 22 -11.70 2.99 7.15
N VAL A 23 -12.63 3.25 6.23
CA VAL A 23 -12.37 4.05 5.05
C VAL A 23 -12.39 5.53 5.41
N LEU A 24 -11.31 6.25 5.10
CA LEU A 24 -11.24 7.70 5.30
C LEU A 24 -11.75 8.44 4.07
N GLN A 25 -11.14 8.18 2.91
CA GLN A 25 -11.47 8.90 1.68
C GLN A 25 -11.13 8.13 0.41
N ASP A 26 -11.70 8.59 -0.70
CA ASP A 26 -11.29 8.20 -2.04
C ASP A 26 -9.89 8.75 -2.34
N ALA A 27 -9.03 7.83 -2.77
CA ALA A 27 -7.61 8.04 -2.98
C ALA A 27 -7.22 7.96 -4.47
N GLY A 28 -8.19 7.64 -5.32
CA GLY A 28 -8.08 7.44 -6.76
C GLY A 28 -9.27 6.61 -7.28
N PRO A 29 -9.36 6.32 -8.59
CA PRO A 29 -10.54 5.67 -9.20
C PRO A 29 -10.97 4.33 -8.58
N ARG A 30 -10.04 3.63 -7.90
CA ARG A 30 -10.29 2.37 -7.19
C ARG A 30 -9.45 2.26 -5.91
N SER A 31 -8.90 3.35 -5.42
CA SER A 31 -7.99 3.35 -4.28
C SER A 31 -8.64 4.11 -3.15
N TYR A 32 -8.47 3.62 -1.94
CA TYR A 32 -9.01 4.19 -0.71
C TYR A 32 -7.88 4.36 0.29
N ASP A 33 -7.91 5.48 1.02
CA ASP A 33 -7.12 5.62 2.23
C ASP A 33 -7.94 5.03 3.37
N VAL A 34 -7.35 4.08 4.08
CA VAL A 34 -8.00 3.39 5.21
C VAL A 34 -7.14 3.51 6.45
N LYS A 35 -7.78 3.69 7.62
CA LYS A 35 -7.13 3.69 8.92
C LYS A 35 -7.31 2.32 9.56
N THR A 36 -6.23 1.63 9.86
CA THR A 36 -6.28 0.33 10.54
C THR A 36 -6.57 0.51 12.04
N GLU A 37 -6.87 -0.59 12.73
CA GLU A 37 -7.08 -0.57 14.19
C GLU A 37 -5.86 -0.12 14.98
N GLU A 38 -4.65 -0.28 14.42
CA GLU A 38 -3.39 0.22 14.97
C GLU A 38 -3.15 1.72 14.68
N GLY A 39 -4.12 2.40 14.06
CA GLY A 39 -4.04 3.82 13.72
C GLY A 39 -3.23 4.16 12.47
N GLN A 40 -2.72 3.15 11.75
CA GLN A 40 -1.94 3.37 10.53
C GLN A 40 -2.86 3.72 9.35
N VAL A 41 -2.50 4.76 8.60
CA VAL A 41 -3.20 5.13 7.37
C VAL A 41 -2.48 4.53 6.17
N LEU A 42 -3.19 3.67 5.44
CA LEU A 42 -2.63 2.93 4.30
C LEU A 42 -3.51 3.13 3.07
N ARG A 43 -2.86 3.19 1.90
CA ARG A 43 -3.56 3.26 0.60
C ARG A 43 -3.80 1.86 0.06
N TRP A 44 -5.06 1.48 -0.09
CA TRP A 44 -5.47 0.16 -0.56
C TRP A 44 -6.35 0.22 -1.80
N ASN A 45 -6.21 -0.78 -2.67
CA ASN A 45 -7.12 -0.95 -3.79
C ASN A 45 -8.44 -1.55 -3.30
N ARG A 46 -9.56 -1.11 -3.88
CA ARG A 46 -10.90 -1.62 -3.61
C ARG A 46 -11.01 -3.14 -3.64
N ARG A 47 -10.25 -3.81 -4.52
CA ARG A 47 -10.27 -5.28 -4.64
C ARG A 47 -9.70 -6.01 -3.41
N HIS A 48 -8.85 -5.34 -2.64
CA HIS A 48 -8.25 -5.83 -1.40
C HIS A 48 -9.00 -5.35 -0.15
N LEU A 49 -10.22 -4.83 -0.30
CA LEU A 49 -11.06 -4.37 0.78
C LEU A 49 -12.42 -5.09 0.75
N LEU A 50 -12.80 -5.68 1.87
CA LEU A 50 -14.09 -6.34 2.05
C LEU A 50 -14.94 -5.52 3.03
N LYS A 51 -16.08 -4.99 2.57
CA LYS A 51 -17.02 -4.28 3.44
C LYS A 51 -17.60 -5.26 4.46
N SER A 52 -17.49 -4.91 5.74
CA SER A 52 -18.02 -5.69 6.85
C SER A 52 -19.13 -4.90 7.57
N LYS A 53 -19.99 -5.60 8.32
CA LYS A 53 -21.01 -4.98 9.20
C LYS A 53 -20.53 -4.90 10.66
N GLU A 54 -19.25 -5.16 10.90
CA GLU A 54 -18.65 -5.12 12.22
C GLU A 54 -18.55 -3.68 12.76
N THR A 55 -18.51 -3.53 14.08
CA THR A 55 -18.16 -2.27 14.75
C THR A 55 -16.66 -2.08 14.76
N PHE A 56 -16.17 -0.91 14.34
CA PHE A 56 -14.75 -0.55 14.48
C PHE A 56 -14.52 0.03 15.87
N GLN A 57 -13.61 -0.58 16.63
CA GLN A 57 -13.12 0.00 17.88
C GLN A 57 -11.73 0.53 17.58
N GLU A 58 -11.60 1.85 17.58
CA GLU A 58 -10.29 2.48 17.52
C GLU A 58 -9.59 2.19 18.85
N GLY A 59 -8.42 1.56 18.81
CA GLY A 59 -7.54 1.50 19.97
C GLY A 59 -7.23 2.94 20.37
N GLN A 60 -7.60 3.33 21.59
CA GLN A 60 -7.47 4.70 22.08
C GLN A 60 -6.03 5.18 21.93
N CYS A 61 -5.76 5.98 20.91
CA CYS A 61 -4.62 6.88 20.88
C CYS A 61 -5.18 8.25 21.23
N GLU A 62 -5.09 8.57 22.52
CA GLU A 62 -5.51 9.85 23.07
C GLU A 62 -4.71 10.96 22.38
N GLU A 63 -5.43 11.77 21.62
CA GLU A 63 -4.92 12.96 20.97
C GLU A 63 -4.59 14.01 22.02
N ALA A 64 -3.30 14.16 22.36
CA ALA A 64 -2.79 15.31 23.09
C ALA A 64 -2.29 16.36 22.08
N ILE A 65 -3.12 17.37 21.85
CA ILE A 65 -2.81 18.53 21.00
C ILE A 65 -1.88 19.55 21.69
N ASN A 66 -0.96 20.10 20.87
CA ASN A 66 -0.26 21.40 20.94
C ASN A 66 1.04 21.56 21.76
N ALA A 67 2.18 21.74 21.06
CA ALA A 67 3.07 22.94 21.15
C ALA A 67 4.28 22.83 20.18
N ASP A 68 4.28 23.68 19.15
CA ASP A 68 5.38 24.54 18.63
C ASP A 68 6.87 24.05 18.53
N VAL A 69 7.43 24.14 17.30
CA VAL A 69 8.85 24.33 16.86
C VAL A 69 9.87 23.14 16.94
N PRO A 70 10.91 23.04 16.05
CA PRO A 70 11.02 23.25 14.60
C PRO A 70 11.43 21.96 13.83
N HIS A 71 11.28 22.03 12.52
CA HIS A 71 11.88 21.16 11.49
C HIS A 71 13.38 20.93 11.69
N VAL A 72 13.77 19.67 11.96
CA VAL A 72 15.14 19.20 11.73
C VAL A 72 15.06 17.93 10.89
N GLU A 73 15.70 18.03 9.73
CA GLU A 73 15.95 16.96 8.79
C GLU A 73 16.77 15.85 9.44
N THR A 74 16.27 14.61 9.41
CA THR A 74 17.13 13.44 9.65
C THR A 74 16.72 12.32 8.70
N LEU A 75 17.38 12.32 7.54
CA LEU A 75 17.47 11.14 6.69
C LEU A 75 18.27 10.08 7.44
N THR A 76 17.60 9.06 7.96
CA THR A 76 18.26 7.80 8.32
C THR A 76 17.85 6.73 7.33
N ASP A 77 18.72 6.59 6.34
CA ASP A 77 19.05 5.33 5.68
C ASP A 77 19.02 4.18 6.71
N VAL A 78 18.13 3.20 6.48
CA VAL A 78 18.21 1.91 7.17
C VAL A 78 18.28 0.85 6.09
N HIS A 79 19.52 0.52 5.74
CA HIS A 79 19.91 -0.70 5.06
C HIS A 79 19.41 -1.90 5.89
N LEU A 80 18.48 -2.68 5.35
CA LEU A 80 18.09 -3.97 5.93
C LEU A 80 18.64 -5.06 5.02
N ASP A 81 19.86 -5.48 5.34
CA ASP A 81 20.46 -6.70 4.81
C ASP A 81 20.13 -7.90 5.72
N GLY A 82 19.92 -9.05 5.11
CA GLY A 82 20.09 -10.37 5.76
C GLY A 82 18.83 -11.17 6.10
N HIS A 83 18.42 -12.07 5.19
CA HIS A 83 18.19 -13.47 5.58
C HIS A 83 18.40 -14.40 4.38
N GLU A 84 19.60 -14.94 4.29
CA GLU A 84 19.96 -16.07 3.45
C GLU A 84 19.57 -17.40 4.14
N LYS A 85 18.90 -18.31 3.41
CA LYS A 85 19.12 -19.77 3.52
C LYS A 85 18.48 -20.55 2.37
N ASN A 86 19.38 -21.05 1.51
CA ASN A 86 19.49 -22.38 0.92
C ASN A 86 18.31 -23.11 0.23
N THR A 87 18.47 -23.21 -1.10
CA THR A 87 18.53 -24.41 -1.97
C THR A 87 17.39 -25.44 -2.05
N VAL A 88 16.79 -25.43 -3.26
CA VAL A 88 16.14 -26.48 -4.08
C VAL A 88 14.93 -27.27 -3.55
N ASP A 89 13.76 -26.94 -4.11
CA ASP A 89 13.01 -27.89 -4.95
C ASP A 89 12.23 -27.11 -6.02
N VAL A 90 12.33 -27.57 -7.27
CA VAL A 90 11.96 -26.86 -8.49
C VAL A 90 10.48 -27.10 -8.80
N SER A 91 9.69 -26.03 -8.78
CA SER A 91 8.42 -25.95 -9.52
C SER A 91 8.51 -24.73 -10.45
N PRO A 92 8.42 -24.90 -11.79
CA PRO A 92 8.66 -23.80 -12.70
C PRO A 92 7.57 -22.74 -12.53
N GLU A 93 7.96 -21.62 -11.93
CA GLU A 93 7.20 -20.39 -11.86
C GLU A 93 6.74 -19.99 -13.28
N PRO A 94 5.46 -19.61 -13.50
CA PRO A 94 5.00 -19.21 -14.82
C PRO A 94 5.76 -17.94 -15.23
N ALA A 95 6.71 -18.10 -16.16
CA ALA A 95 7.53 -17.01 -16.66
C ALA A 95 6.66 -15.83 -17.06
N LEU A 96 6.90 -14.67 -16.44
CA LEU A 96 6.24 -13.41 -16.76
C LEU A 96 6.44 -13.11 -18.25
N ARG A 97 5.39 -13.33 -19.05
CA ARG A 97 5.32 -13.03 -20.50
C ARG A 97 5.21 -11.52 -20.72
N ARG A 98 6.16 -10.75 -20.18
CA ARG A 98 6.30 -9.34 -20.57
C ARG A 98 6.84 -9.33 -21.99
N SER A 99 6.08 -8.76 -22.91
CA SER A 99 6.58 -8.48 -24.25
C SER A 99 7.85 -7.62 -24.11
N GLN A 100 8.93 -7.99 -24.80
CA GLN A 100 10.07 -7.11 -24.90
C GLN A 100 9.69 -5.92 -25.79
N CYS A 101 9.54 -4.74 -25.18
CA CYS A 101 9.45 -3.50 -25.92
C CYS A 101 10.88 -3.02 -26.22
N THR A 102 11.25 -2.95 -27.50
CA THR A 102 12.53 -2.35 -27.90
C THR A 102 12.29 -0.88 -28.25
N ILE A 103 12.88 0.04 -27.48
CA ILE A 103 12.80 1.48 -27.74
C ILE A 103 13.85 1.83 -28.81
N LYS A 104 13.43 2.51 -29.89
CA LYS A 104 14.34 2.98 -30.94
C LYS A 104 15.09 4.23 -30.48
N GLN A 105 16.35 4.37 -30.88
CA GLN A 105 17.13 5.59 -30.62
C GLN A 105 16.59 6.77 -31.46
N PRO A 106 16.62 8.00 -30.91
CA PRO A 106 16.16 9.19 -31.64
C PRO A 106 17.13 9.53 -32.78
N VAL A 107 16.58 9.89 -33.94
CA VAL A 107 17.35 10.33 -35.12
C VAL A 107 17.40 11.85 -35.17
N ARG A 108 18.60 12.42 -35.36
CA ARG A 108 18.78 13.87 -35.58
C ARG A 108 18.34 14.24 -36.99
N LEU A 109 17.39 15.15 -37.10
CA LEU A 109 16.94 15.72 -38.36
C LEU A 109 17.98 16.76 -38.85
N SER A 110 18.54 16.55 -40.05
CA SER A 110 19.42 17.53 -40.72
C SER A 110 18.62 18.36 -41.71
N TYR A 111 18.77 19.68 -41.64
CA TYR A 111 18.26 20.61 -42.65
C TYR A 111 19.41 20.97 -43.61
N ALA A 112 19.14 20.91 -44.91
CA ALA A 112 20.05 21.34 -45.99
C ALA A 112 19.78 22.80 -46.36
#